data_AF-A0A2D6N5U7-F1
#
_entry.id   AF-A0A2D6N5U7-F1
#
_cell.length_a   1.000
_cell.length_b   1.000
_cell.length_c   1.000
_cell.angle_alpha   90.00
_cell.angle_beta   90.00
_cell.angle_gamma   90.00
#
_symmetry.space_group_name_H-M   'P 1'
#
loop_
_entity.id
_entity.type
_entity.pdbx_description
1 polymer ?
#
loop_
_entity_poly.entity_id
_entity_poly.type
_entity_poly.pdbx_seq_one_letter_code
_entity_poly.pdbx_strand_id
1 'polypeptide(L)'
;MARQHGFFLLTRTVLLVGLGLLIAGTAVFSAVFFHDRTALTTMPARWAIIWTITAAGLAAWLWWDVRQTRQFHLDAIARRWLPLAIPTIIALLVYGSDTIYHWFITRNRARILCGALVLAALALIWLAQQAARHQAAQPATAWSAALAAARPVVLGASLFVMGLLQAASFVHLAVDDFGRYWTIADTLAAGGGYQVWTASAGTAQGGESGYWTDLPVLPLLMLVSFSLFGRTLTAAHVPLLLANIVLPFVLYALYLRLTGHRLWAFVGTALILFMPFFQIYTLGSSEPDPLLVVLVAALVWRVAVLAQSSPVAAPRDLRWNGLTLGILAAATALVRPEGIVYAALIPAGLLFHQRSRRAVWWALGPAGVLVGGFAVALWPAVQRPWPQAPRELDLANIPANLQLASKPLEHAATQLYVSEPALLAIVLLVLVLALLGAISLIRAWPALIGLPIALLAHGTLLLLLDPFSLRTADPPEFLRHISYAWPLLLGLILPLFPRLSRVPQALSVVGAVLLVSAFAYLTGTPEEIYAKPGRGSLLRSDIYLLWTDLLRVPYELPTQLDDTSFFAARDDLFDTYRPYDLHGIDYGFDYQLASWLAFIAALPFVAIPYPAHATHRRGTVAPLTSDMAAALRGN
;
A
#
# COMPACT_ATOMS: atom_id res chain seq x y z
N MET A 1 25.16 -48.57 19.11
CA MET A 1 25.22 -47.18 18.61
C MET A 1 24.88 -47.03 17.11
N ALA A 2 25.36 -47.89 16.20
CA ALA A 2 25.02 -47.79 14.77
C ALA A 2 23.51 -47.97 14.43
N ARG A 3 22.76 -48.81 15.17
CA ARG A 3 21.30 -48.98 14.96
C ARG A 3 20.45 -47.80 15.44
N GLN A 4 20.93 -46.98 16.38
CA GLN A 4 20.23 -45.76 16.82
C GLN A 4 20.39 -44.61 15.82
N HIS A 5 21.48 -44.58 15.04
CA HIS A 5 21.64 -43.60 13.95
C HIS A 5 20.71 -43.88 12.77
N GLY A 6 20.46 -45.15 12.44
CA GLY A 6 19.54 -45.53 11.35
C GLY A 6 18.08 -45.12 11.60
N PHE A 7 17.59 -45.33 12.84
CA PHE A 7 16.24 -44.92 13.22
C PHE A 7 16.09 -43.39 13.24
N PHE A 8 17.12 -42.65 13.70
CA PHE A 8 17.10 -41.18 13.74
C PHE A 8 17.16 -40.53 12.35
N LEU A 9 17.85 -41.17 11.40
CA LEU A 9 17.87 -40.75 9.99
C LEU A 9 16.55 -41.03 9.30
N LEU A 10 15.92 -42.19 9.54
CA LEU A 10 14.64 -42.55 8.96
C LEU A 10 13.51 -41.62 9.45
N THR A 11 13.43 -41.31 10.75
CA THR A 11 12.43 -40.39 11.30
C THR A 11 12.64 -38.95 10.83
N ARG A 12 13.88 -38.51 10.64
CA ARG A 12 14.21 -37.21 10.01
C ARG A 12 13.77 -37.16 8.55
N THR A 13 14.06 -38.20 7.77
CA THR A 13 13.67 -38.25 6.35
C THR A 13 12.15 -38.29 6.21
N VAL A 14 11.43 -39.03 7.07
CA VAL A 14 9.96 -39.07 7.06
C VAL A 14 9.33 -37.73 7.48
N LEU A 15 9.90 -37.01 8.45
CA LEU A 15 9.43 -35.66 8.83
C LEU A 15 9.76 -34.60 7.77
N LEU A 16 10.89 -34.73 7.08
CA LEU A 16 11.31 -33.81 6.01
C LEU A 16 10.52 -34.03 4.72
N VAL A 17 10.23 -35.28 4.37
CA VAL A 17 9.31 -35.64 3.27
C VAL A 17 7.89 -35.24 3.65
N GLY A 18 7.47 -35.42 4.90
CA GLY A 18 6.16 -34.98 5.39
C GLY A 18 5.96 -33.46 5.34
N LEU A 19 6.95 -32.65 5.74
CA LEU A 19 6.87 -31.19 5.68
C LEU A 19 7.00 -30.66 4.25
N GLY A 20 7.81 -31.31 3.41
CA GLY A 20 7.88 -31.04 1.98
C GLY A 20 6.57 -31.35 1.26
N LEU A 21 5.90 -32.45 1.62
CA LEU A 21 4.56 -32.80 1.14
C LEU A 21 3.47 -31.88 1.71
N LEU A 22 3.64 -31.38 2.93
CA LEU A 22 2.72 -30.43 3.56
C LEU A 22 2.78 -29.06 2.86
N ILE A 23 3.98 -28.59 2.51
CA ILE A 23 4.22 -27.32 1.79
C ILE A 23 3.91 -27.47 0.30
N ALA A 24 4.25 -28.60 -0.32
CA ALA A 24 3.77 -28.94 -1.65
C ALA A 24 2.24 -29.05 -1.65
N GLY A 25 1.64 -29.53 -0.57
CA GLY A 25 0.20 -29.51 -0.31
C GLY A 25 -0.34 -28.09 -0.19
N THR A 26 0.33 -27.18 0.50
CA THR A 26 -0.07 -25.75 0.58
C THR A 26 0.08 -25.04 -0.76
N ALA A 27 1.10 -25.38 -1.55
CA ALA A 27 1.36 -24.79 -2.85
C ALA A 27 0.44 -25.37 -3.95
N VAL A 28 0.18 -26.69 -3.93
CA VAL A 28 -0.87 -27.35 -4.73
C VAL A 28 -2.24 -26.81 -4.33
N PHE A 29 -2.47 -26.58 -3.03
CA PHE A 29 -3.69 -25.97 -2.53
C PHE A 29 -3.85 -24.53 -3.02
N SER A 30 -2.83 -23.67 -2.90
CA SER A 30 -2.87 -22.30 -3.44
C SER A 30 -3.00 -22.28 -4.97
N ALA A 31 -2.44 -23.27 -5.67
CA ALA A 31 -2.61 -23.44 -7.12
C ALA A 31 -4.00 -23.95 -7.52
N VAL A 32 -4.65 -24.76 -6.67
CA VAL A 32 -6.06 -25.17 -6.79
C VAL A 32 -6.99 -24.00 -6.44
N PHE A 33 -6.57 -23.11 -5.54
CA PHE A 33 -7.35 -21.97 -5.08
C PHE A 33 -7.47 -20.84 -6.10
N PHE A 34 -6.49 -20.68 -7.00
CA PHE A 34 -6.54 -19.68 -8.08
C PHE A 34 -7.25 -20.17 -9.36
N HIS A 35 -8.00 -21.28 -9.31
CA HIS A 35 -8.81 -21.73 -10.44
C HIS A 35 -10.11 -22.38 -9.96
N ASP A 36 -11.26 -21.77 -10.25
CA ASP A 36 -12.54 -22.42 -9.99
C ASP A 36 -12.63 -23.80 -10.66
N ARG A 37 -12.93 -24.79 -9.80
CA ARG A 37 -13.42 -26.17 -10.05
C ARG A 37 -12.38 -27.30 -10.00
N THR A 38 -12.27 -27.90 -8.82
CA THR A 38 -12.44 -29.34 -8.49
C THR A 38 -12.00 -30.44 -9.48
N ALA A 39 -10.94 -30.25 -10.26
CA ALA A 39 -10.19 -31.36 -10.83
C ALA A 39 -8.68 -31.07 -10.82
N LEU A 40 -7.94 -31.85 -10.03
CA LEU A 40 -6.47 -31.83 -9.91
C LEU A 40 -5.70 -32.10 -11.22
N THR A 41 -6.37 -32.20 -12.37
CA THR A 41 -5.86 -32.83 -13.59
C THR A 41 -5.51 -31.88 -14.74
N THR A 42 -5.63 -30.55 -14.60
CA THR A 42 -5.43 -29.61 -15.74
C THR A 42 -4.46 -28.44 -15.47
N MET A 43 -3.47 -28.60 -14.59
CA MET A 43 -2.45 -27.57 -14.37
C MET A 43 -1.57 -27.35 -15.62
N PRO A 44 -1.44 -26.12 -16.17
CA PRO A 44 -0.53 -25.85 -17.29
C PRO A 44 0.92 -26.10 -16.85
N ALA A 45 1.69 -26.85 -17.66
CA ALA A 45 3.06 -27.27 -17.34
C ALA A 45 4.00 -26.13 -16.91
N ARG A 46 3.81 -24.92 -17.45
CA ARG A 46 4.61 -23.73 -17.10
C ARG A 46 4.51 -23.33 -15.62
N TRP A 47 3.34 -23.49 -15.02
CA TRP A 47 3.15 -23.19 -13.60
C TRP A 47 3.66 -24.33 -12.73
N ALA A 48 3.46 -25.60 -13.13
CA ALA A 48 4.04 -26.74 -12.42
C ALA A 48 5.57 -26.62 -12.31
N ILE A 49 6.24 -26.11 -13.35
CA ILE A 49 7.69 -25.89 -13.37
C ILE A 49 8.13 -24.81 -12.38
N ILE A 50 7.48 -23.63 -12.39
CA ILE A 50 7.82 -22.51 -11.48
C ILE A 50 7.66 -22.95 -10.01
N TRP A 51 6.60 -23.70 -9.72
CA TRP A 51 6.31 -24.18 -8.37
C TRP A 51 7.23 -25.31 -7.93
N THR A 52 7.60 -26.23 -8.84
CA THR A 52 8.62 -27.25 -8.58
C THR A 52 9.97 -26.61 -8.27
N ILE A 53 10.35 -25.56 -8.99
CA ILE A 53 11.59 -24.82 -8.74
C ILE A 53 11.56 -24.13 -7.38
N THR A 54 10.41 -23.55 -6.99
CA THR A 54 10.24 -22.85 -5.71
C THR A 54 10.28 -23.82 -4.54
N ALA A 55 9.57 -24.94 -4.65
CA ALA A 55 9.57 -26.01 -3.64
C ALA A 55 10.96 -26.67 -3.51
N ALA A 56 11.63 -26.94 -4.62
CA ALA A 56 12.99 -27.49 -4.64
C ALA A 56 14.00 -26.51 -4.04
N GLY A 57 13.89 -25.21 -4.34
CA GLY A 57 14.73 -24.16 -3.77
C GLY A 57 14.55 -24.04 -2.25
N LEU A 58 13.32 -24.12 -1.76
CA LEU A 58 13.03 -24.05 -0.33
C LEU A 58 13.47 -25.32 0.41
N ALA A 59 13.24 -26.50 -0.18
CA ALA A 59 13.72 -27.77 0.35
C ALA A 59 15.25 -27.83 0.41
N ALA A 60 15.95 -27.30 -0.61
CA ALA A 60 17.40 -27.19 -0.64
C ALA A 60 17.93 -26.20 0.43
N TRP A 61 17.22 -25.08 0.65
CA TRP A 61 17.55 -24.11 1.70
C TRP A 61 17.38 -24.70 3.11
N LEU A 62 16.28 -25.43 3.34
CA LEU A 62 16.03 -26.15 4.60
C LEU A 62 17.04 -27.27 4.84
N TRP A 63 17.40 -28.02 3.78
CA TRP A 63 18.44 -29.04 3.83
C TRP A 63 19.80 -28.45 4.19
N TRP A 64 20.14 -27.28 3.65
CA TRP A 64 21.35 -26.54 3.99
C TRP A 64 21.37 -26.14 5.48
N ASP A 65 20.28 -25.56 6.01
CA ASP A 65 20.21 -25.11 7.42
C ASP A 65 20.30 -26.28 8.42
N VAL A 66 19.66 -27.41 8.09
CA VAL A 66 19.75 -28.66 8.88
C VAL A 66 21.15 -29.26 8.83
N ARG A 67 21.88 -29.13 7.70
CA ARG A 67 23.29 -29.57 7.61
C ARG A 67 24.23 -28.69 8.42
N GLN A 68 23.95 -27.39 8.53
CA GLN A 68 24.78 -26.43 9.28
C GLN A 68 24.61 -26.59 10.80
N THR A 69 23.45 -27.07 11.28
CA THR A 69 23.18 -27.26 12.71
C THR A 69 23.56 -28.66 13.19
N ARG A 70 24.79 -28.81 13.73
CA ARG A 70 25.36 -30.09 14.21
C ARG A 70 24.65 -30.72 15.43
N GLN A 71 23.75 -30.01 16.11
CA GLN A 71 23.00 -30.53 17.26
C GLN A 71 21.49 -30.36 17.06
N PHE A 72 20.78 -31.49 17.02
CA PHE A 72 19.34 -31.55 16.77
C PHE A 72 18.59 -31.54 18.11
N HIS A 73 18.27 -30.36 18.62
CA HIS A 73 17.39 -30.22 19.79
C HIS A 73 15.96 -29.95 19.31
N LEU A 74 15.04 -30.87 19.61
CA LEU A 74 13.60 -30.73 19.30
C LEU A 74 13.04 -29.42 19.87
N ASP A 75 13.50 -28.99 21.05
CA ASP A 75 13.11 -27.72 21.65
C ASP A 75 13.55 -26.50 20.84
N ALA A 76 14.71 -26.59 20.18
CA ALA A 76 15.18 -25.53 19.30
C ALA A 76 14.36 -25.52 18.02
N ILE A 77 14.02 -26.68 17.45
CA ILE A 77 13.15 -26.77 16.27
C ILE A 77 11.75 -26.25 16.59
N ALA A 78 11.14 -26.68 17.70
CA ALA A 78 9.85 -26.18 18.13
C ALA A 78 9.89 -24.65 18.31
N ARG A 79 10.85 -24.08 19.04
CA ARG A 79 10.93 -22.61 19.20
C ARG A 79 11.19 -21.85 17.90
N ARG A 80 11.87 -22.47 16.91
CA ARG A 80 12.22 -21.86 15.62
C ARG A 80 11.09 -21.96 14.59
N TRP A 81 10.41 -23.09 14.55
CA TRP A 81 9.48 -23.44 13.48
C TRP A 81 8.02 -23.36 13.91
N LEU A 82 7.69 -23.54 15.20
CA LEU A 82 6.31 -23.38 15.70
C LEU A 82 5.70 -22.00 15.36
N PRO A 83 6.47 -20.89 15.38
CA PRO A 83 6.02 -19.59 14.89
C PRO A 83 5.50 -19.57 13.45
N LEU A 84 6.12 -20.33 12.55
CA LEU A 84 5.76 -20.42 11.13
C LEU A 84 4.78 -21.57 10.86
N ALA A 85 4.92 -22.67 11.59
CA ALA A 85 4.11 -23.87 11.45
C ALA A 85 2.66 -23.64 11.91
N ILE A 86 2.42 -22.88 12.98
CA ILE A 86 1.06 -22.59 13.45
C ILE A 86 0.23 -21.86 12.37
N PRO A 87 0.64 -20.69 11.83
CA PRO A 87 -0.13 -20.02 10.79
C PRO A 87 -0.21 -20.85 9.51
N THR A 88 0.83 -21.63 9.17
CA THR A 88 0.82 -22.52 8.00
C THR A 88 -0.17 -23.68 8.15
N ILE A 89 -0.24 -24.30 9.34
CA ILE A 89 -1.18 -25.38 9.66
C ILE A 89 -2.61 -24.83 9.73
N ILE A 90 -2.81 -23.65 10.32
CA ILE A 90 -4.13 -23.00 10.34
C ILE A 90 -4.56 -22.70 8.91
N ALA A 91 -3.70 -22.13 8.07
CA ALA A 91 -3.98 -21.93 6.65
C ALA A 91 -4.35 -23.27 6.01
N LEU A 92 -3.51 -24.30 6.10
CA LEU A 92 -3.77 -25.64 5.56
C LEU A 92 -5.06 -26.29 6.06
N LEU A 93 -5.48 -26.06 7.30
CA LEU A 93 -6.72 -26.62 7.86
C LEU A 93 -7.95 -25.84 7.42
N VAL A 94 -7.88 -24.50 7.44
CA VAL A 94 -8.94 -23.61 6.92
C VAL A 94 -9.21 -23.94 5.47
N TYR A 95 -8.16 -24.20 4.71
CA TYR A 95 -8.23 -24.30 3.27
C TYR A 95 -8.31 -25.75 2.75
N GLY A 96 -7.58 -26.69 3.35
CA GLY A 96 -7.58 -28.11 2.95
C GLY A 96 -8.89 -28.86 3.20
N SER A 97 -9.91 -28.19 3.76
CA SER A 97 -11.26 -28.73 3.92
C SER A 97 -12.29 -27.67 3.54
N ASP A 98 -13.05 -27.96 2.49
CA ASP A 98 -14.17 -27.14 2.02
C ASP A 98 -15.21 -26.89 3.13
N THR A 99 -15.39 -27.89 4.00
CA THR A 99 -16.23 -27.77 5.20
C THR A 99 -15.64 -26.80 6.21
N ILE A 100 -14.35 -26.87 6.52
CA ILE A 100 -13.71 -25.96 7.48
C ILE A 100 -13.64 -24.54 6.89
N TYR A 101 -13.36 -24.41 5.60
CA TYR A 101 -13.37 -23.17 4.83
C TYR A 101 -14.73 -22.47 4.91
N HIS A 102 -15.81 -23.12 4.46
CA HIS A 102 -17.17 -22.60 4.58
C HIS A 102 -17.60 -22.41 6.03
N TRP A 103 -17.10 -23.26 6.95
CA TRP A 103 -17.34 -23.09 8.38
C TRP A 103 -16.69 -21.83 8.93
N PHE A 104 -15.55 -21.37 8.40
CA PHE A 104 -14.93 -20.10 8.78
C PHE A 104 -15.51 -18.89 8.06
N ILE A 105 -15.92 -19.03 6.80
CA ILE A 105 -16.41 -17.90 5.99
C ILE A 105 -17.85 -17.53 6.33
N THR A 106 -18.69 -18.46 6.78
CA THR A 106 -20.09 -18.15 7.13
C THR A 106 -20.24 -17.14 8.28
N ARG A 107 -20.78 -15.95 7.96
CA ARG A 107 -21.46 -14.84 8.68
C ARG A 107 -21.28 -14.53 10.18
N ASN A 108 -20.62 -15.35 10.99
CA ASN A 108 -20.23 -15.05 12.37
C ASN A 108 -18.87 -15.66 12.76
N ARG A 109 -18.28 -16.51 11.92
CA ARG A 109 -17.11 -17.32 12.27
C ARG A 109 -15.80 -16.79 11.70
N ALA A 110 -15.85 -15.90 10.72
CA ALA A 110 -14.71 -15.11 10.26
C ALA A 110 -14.13 -14.25 11.40
N ARG A 111 -14.99 -13.83 12.35
CA ARG A 111 -14.58 -13.17 13.60
C ARG A 111 -13.77 -14.08 14.53
N ILE A 112 -14.12 -15.37 14.59
CA ILE A 112 -13.39 -16.37 15.37
C ILE A 112 -12.03 -16.62 14.72
N LEU A 113 -11.98 -16.73 13.39
CA LEU A 113 -10.73 -16.86 12.66
C LEU A 113 -9.84 -15.67 12.95
N CYS A 114 -10.28 -14.43 12.68
CA CYS A 114 -9.56 -13.19 13.01
C CYS A 114 -9.10 -13.15 14.47
N GLY A 115 -9.96 -13.56 15.42
CA GLY A 115 -9.60 -13.64 16.84
C GLY A 115 -8.46 -14.62 17.13
N ALA A 116 -8.54 -15.85 16.63
CA ALA A 116 -7.51 -16.89 16.80
C ALA A 116 -6.17 -16.48 16.20
N LEU A 117 -6.28 -15.86 15.04
CA LEU A 117 -5.21 -15.31 14.28
C LEU A 117 -4.54 -14.13 15.03
N VAL A 118 -5.30 -13.18 15.60
CA VAL A 118 -4.75 -12.09 16.44
C VAL A 118 -4.00 -12.67 17.62
N LEU A 119 -4.56 -13.69 18.28
CA LEU A 119 -3.88 -14.40 19.37
C LEU A 119 -2.56 -15.03 18.89
N ALA A 120 -2.51 -15.57 17.67
CA ALA A 120 -1.27 -16.07 17.07
C ALA A 120 -0.25 -14.94 16.85
N ALA A 121 -0.64 -13.78 16.31
CA ALA A 121 0.24 -12.63 16.16
C ALA A 121 0.82 -12.14 17.51
N LEU A 122 -0.03 -12.06 18.53
CA LEU A 122 0.38 -11.63 19.87
C LEU A 122 1.31 -12.65 20.53
N ALA A 123 1.01 -13.95 20.42
CA ALA A 123 1.88 -15.02 20.90
C ALA A 123 3.25 -14.98 20.21
N LEU A 124 3.26 -14.74 18.90
CA LEU A 124 4.46 -14.58 18.08
C LEU A 124 5.32 -13.38 18.50
N ILE A 125 4.70 -12.21 18.73
CA ILE A 125 5.40 -11.04 19.27
C ILE A 125 5.98 -11.35 20.65
N TRP A 126 5.18 -11.96 21.54
CA TRP A 126 5.62 -12.30 22.88
C TRP A 126 6.81 -13.26 22.87
N LEU A 127 6.73 -14.34 22.07
CA LEU A 127 7.83 -15.29 21.88
C LEU A 127 9.09 -14.61 21.33
N ALA A 128 8.93 -13.73 20.34
CA ALA A 128 10.03 -12.97 19.76
C ALA A 128 10.69 -12.03 20.77
N GLN A 129 9.91 -11.38 21.63
CA GLN A 129 10.42 -10.54 22.71
C GLN A 129 11.14 -11.36 23.79
N GLN A 130 10.60 -12.51 24.19
CA GLN A 130 11.27 -13.39 25.15
C GLN A 130 12.59 -13.93 24.60
N ALA A 131 12.62 -14.33 23.32
CA ALA A 131 13.85 -14.75 22.65
C ALA A 131 14.90 -13.62 22.62
N ALA A 132 14.48 -12.37 22.35
CA ALA A 132 15.36 -11.21 22.38
C ALA A 132 15.93 -10.93 23.79
N ARG A 133 15.12 -11.06 24.84
CA ARG A 133 15.55 -10.88 26.24
C ARG A 133 16.54 -11.96 26.67
N HIS A 134 16.28 -13.22 26.32
CA HIS A 134 17.22 -14.32 26.58
C HIS A 134 18.53 -14.18 25.79
N GLN A 135 18.48 -13.68 24.55
CA GLN A 135 19.68 -13.39 23.75
C GLN A 135 20.50 -12.23 24.31
N ALA A 136 19.89 -11.21 24.91
CA ALA A 136 20.64 -10.12 25.54
C ALA A 136 21.52 -10.60 26.73
N ALA A 137 21.18 -11.76 27.31
CA ALA A 137 21.92 -12.37 28.40
C ALA A 137 22.99 -13.40 27.95
N GLN A 138 23.09 -13.70 26.65
CA GLN A 138 24.04 -14.67 26.10
C GLN A 138 24.87 -14.05 24.97
N PRO A 139 26.15 -14.47 24.75
CA PRO A 139 26.92 -14.02 23.60
C PRO A 139 26.17 -14.34 22.30
N ALA A 140 26.25 -13.44 21.32
CA ALA A 140 25.52 -13.55 20.05
C ALA A 140 25.65 -14.95 19.45
N THR A 141 24.59 -15.73 19.55
CA THR A 141 24.57 -17.11 19.04
C THR A 141 24.45 -17.11 17.52
N ALA A 142 24.84 -18.21 16.86
CA ALA A 142 24.63 -18.39 15.42
C ALA A 142 23.17 -18.13 14.97
N TRP A 143 22.21 -18.27 15.90
CA TRP A 143 20.80 -18.03 15.67
C TRP A 143 20.43 -16.54 15.49
N SER A 144 21.01 -15.63 16.29
CA SER A 144 20.73 -14.19 16.12
C SER A 144 21.30 -13.68 14.80
N ALA A 145 22.46 -14.21 14.39
CA ALA A 145 23.05 -13.95 13.08
C ALA A 145 22.16 -14.49 11.93
N ALA A 146 21.64 -15.71 12.05
CA ALA A 146 20.74 -16.28 11.04
C ALA A 146 19.42 -15.50 10.90
N LEU A 147 18.79 -15.10 12.01
CA LEU A 147 17.58 -14.27 11.98
C LEU A 147 17.84 -12.88 11.40
N ALA A 148 18.98 -12.28 11.74
CA ALA A 148 19.40 -11.00 11.15
C ALA A 148 19.61 -11.12 9.64
N ALA A 149 20.19 -12.22 9.17
CA ALA A 149 20.42 -12.50 7.75
C ALA A 149 19.12 -12.80 6.98
N ALA A 150 18.16 -13.51 7.58
CA ALA A 150 16.88 -13.85 6.94
C ALA A 150 15.89 -12.67 6.91
N ARG A 151 16.00 -11.74 7.85
CA ARG A 151 15.09 -10.59 8.00
C ARG A 151 14.81 -9.80 6.70
N PRO A 152 15.81 -9.32 5.94
CA PRO A 152 15.52 -8.53 4.74
C PRO A 152 14.74 -9.33 3.70
N VAL A 153 14.98 -10.64 3.59
CA VAL A 153 14.27 -11.54 2.68
C VAL A 153 12.83 -11.74 3.14
N VAL A 154 12.61 -12.09 4.42
CA VAL A 154 11.25 -12.31 4.95
C VAL A 154 10.42 -11.03 4.89
N LEU A 155 11.00 -9.91 5.32
CA LEU A 155 10.31 -8.62 5.26
C LEU A 155 10.01 -8.21 3.82
N GLY A 156 10.98 -8.34 2.92
CA GLY A 156 10.79 -8.04 1.50
C GLY A 156 9.71 -8.92 0.86
N ALA A 157 9.73 -10.22 1.16
CA ALA A 157 8.72 -11.16 0.69
C ALA A 157 7.32 -10.84 1.25
N SER A 158 7.19 -10.52 2.54
CA SER A 158 5.92 -10.13 3.13
C SER A 158 5.38 -8.83 2.53
N LEU A 159 6.23 -7.81 2.33
CA LEU A 159 5.83 -6.57 1.67
C LEU A 159 5.38 -6.82 0.22
N PHE A 160 6.12 -7.66 -0.52
CA PHE A 160 5.75 -8.06 -1.87
C PHE A 160 4.41 -8.79 -1.91
N VAL A 161 4.22 -9.79 -1.07
CA VAL A 161 2.98 -10.59 -1.00
C VAL A 161 1.80 -9.70 -0.63
N MET A 162 1.94 -8.82 0.37
CA MET A 162 0.88 -7.86 0.70
C MET A 162 0.57 -6.94 -0.49
N GLY A 163 1.58 -6.38 -1.15
CA GLY A 163 1.37 -5.51 -2.32
C GLY A 163 0.70 -6.24 -3.48
N LEU A 164 1.13 -7.47 -3.78
CA LEU A 164 0.56 -8.30 -4.84
C LEU A 164 -0.91 -8.67 -4.55
N LEU A 165 -1.21 -9.06 -3.31
CA LEU A 165 -2.57 -9.45 -2.93
C LEU A 165 -3.52 -8.26 -2.90
N GLN A 166 -3.07 -7.09 -2.39
CA GLN A 166 -3.86 -5.87 -2.46
C GLN A 166 -4.05 -5.40 -3.91
N ALA A 167 -3.01 -5.48 -4.76
CA ALA A 167 -3.15 -5.20 -6.19
C ALA A 167 -4.16 -6.14 -6.87
N ALA A 168 -4.24 -7.39 -6.42
CA ALA A 168 -5.11 -8.39 -7.01
C ALA A 168 -6.57 -8.34 -6.51
N SER A 169 -6.87 -7.53 -5.48
CA SER A 169 -8.17 -7.49 -4.83
C SER A 169 -8.94 -6.20 -5.16
N PHE A 170 -10.26 -6.31 -5.34
CA PHE A 170 -11.18 -5.18 -5.55
C PHE A 170 -10.77 -4.25 -6.68
N VAL A 171 -10.35 -4.83 -7.81
CA VAL A 171 -10.07 -4.06 -9.03
C VAL A 171 -11.40 -3.57 -9.58
N HIS A 172 -11.61 -2.26 -9.50
CA HIS A 172 -12.72 -1.60 -10.16
C HIS A 172 -12.53 -1.75 -11.67
N LEU A 173 -13.59 -2.13 -12.40
CA LEU A 173 -13.48 -2.51 -13.80
C LEU A 173 -13.26 -1.33 -14.76
N ALA A 174 -14.08 -0.29 -14.62
CA ALA A 174 -13.94 0.95 -15.38
C ALA A 174 -14.82 2.05 -14.77
N VAL A 175 -14.21 3.19 -14.46
CA VAL A 175 -14.91 4.48 -14.28
C VAL A 175 -15.03 5.14 -15.66
N ASP A 176 -15.97 6.07 -15.84
CA ASP A 176 -16.07 6.94 -17.02
C ASP A 176 -14.71 7.57 -17.42
N ASP A 177 -13.81 7.75 -16.44
CA ASP A 177 -12.47 8.29 -16.61
C ASP A 177 -11.45 7.33 -17.24
N PHE A 178 -11.63 6.02 -17.04
CA PHE A 178 -10.64 5.03 -17.47
C PHE A 178 -10.52 4.96 -19.00
N GLY A 179 -11.66 5.13 -19.70
CA GLY A 179 -11.72 5.13 -21.17
C GLY A 179 -10.84 6.17 -21.84
N ARG A 180 -10.77 7.34 -21.22
CA ARG A 180 -10.00 8.46 -21.75
C ARG A 180 -8.50 8.19 -21.68
N TYR A 181 -8.01 7.57 -20.60
CA TYR A 181 -6.59 7.29 -20.45
C TYR A 181 -6.06 6.36 -21.54
N TRP A 182 -6.76 5.27 -21.87
CA TRP A 182 -6.31 4.39 -22.95
C TRP A 182 -6.50 5.03 -24.33
N THR A 183 -7.53 5.86 -24.52
CA THR A 183 -7.75 6.57 -25.79
C THR A 183 -6.63 7.58 -26.07
N ILE A 184 -6.11 8.29 -25.04
CA ILE A 184 -4.86 9.07 -25.18
C ILE A 184 -3.71 8.16 -25.58
N ALA A 185 -3.54 7.02 -24.91
CA ALA A 185 -2.44 6.11 -25.20
C ALA A 185 -2.47 5.63 -26.66
N ASP A 186 -3.64 5.27 -27.18
CA ASP A 186 -3.84 4.84 -28.56
C ASP A 186 -3.60 5.98 -29.56
N THR A 187 -4.10 7.18 -29.27
CA THR A 187 -3.88 8.35 -30.12
C THR A 187 -2.40 8.71 -30.20
N LEU A 188 -1.68 8.62 -29.08
CA LEU A 188 -0.22 8.80 -29.05
C LEU A 188 0.49 7.69 -29.85
N ALA A 189 0.07 6.44 -29.71
CA ALA A 189 0.63 5.31 -30.48
C ALA A 189 0.45 5.50 -32.00
N ALA A 190 -0.69 6.04 -32.41
CA ALA A 190 -1.02 6.32 -33.80
C ALA A 190 -0.38 7.61 -34.34
N GLY A 191 0.34 8.37 -33.52
CA GLY A 191 0.95 9.65 -33.91
C GLY A 191 -0.05 10.82 -34.01
N GLY A 192 -1.27 10.67 -33.48
CA GLY A 192 -2.33 11.68 -33.50
C GLY A 192 -2.14 12.83 -32.50
N GLY A 193 -1.15 12.75 -31.62
CA GLY A 193 -0.89 13.75 -30.58
C GLY A 193 -1.64 13.48 -29.28
N TYR A 194 -1.64 14.46 -28.36
CA TYR A 194 -2.32 14.35 -27.07
C TYR A 194 -3.78 14.75 -27.22
N GLN A 195 -4.70 13.81 -26.99
CA GLN A 195 -6.13 14.07 -27.12
C GLN A 195 -6.64 14.94 -25.95
N VAL A 196 -7.57 15.83 -26.29
CA VAL A 196 -8.27 16.74 -25.37
C VAL A 196 -9.77 16.55 -25.61
N TRP A 197 -10.54 16.48 -24.53
CA TRP A 197 -12.00 16.33 -24.61
C TRP A 197 -12.69 17.67 -24.38
N THR A 198 -13.90 17.82 -24.90
CA THR A 198 -14.74 18.98 -24.63
C THR A 198 -15.87 18.54 -23.69
N ALA A 199 -15.88 19.00 -22.44
CA ALA A 199 -16.95 18.66 -21.51
C ALA A 199 -18.28 19.27 -22.00
N SER A 200 -19.36 18.48 -21.97
CA SER A 200 -20.71 19.00 -22.21
C SER A 200 -21.17 19.85 -21.02
N ALA A 201 -22.04 20.84 -21.26
CA ALA A 201 -22.48 21.79 -20.23
C ALA A 201 -23.30 21.18 -19.06
N GLY A 202 -23.50 19.85 -19.03
CA GLY A 202 -24.34 19.16 -18.03
C GLY A 202 -23.63 18.04 -17.26
N THR A 203 -22.36 17.73 -17.52
CA THR A 203 -21.60 16.76 -16.71
C THR A 203 -21.13 17.40 -15.40
N ALA A 204 -20.90 16.63 -14.33
CA ALA A 204 -20.28 17.12 -13.07
C ALA A 204 -18.92 17.81 -13.24
N GLN A 205 -18.34 17.68 -14.44
CA GLN A 205 -17.10 18.29 -14.89
C GLN A 205 -17.33 19.52 -15.81
N GLY A 206 -18.60 19.95 -15.98
CA GLY A 206 -19.07 20.95 -16.94
C GLY A 206 -18.97 22.42 -16.49
N GLY A 207 -18.42 22.70 -15.30
CA GLY A 207 -18.07 24.07 -14.91
C GLY A 207 -16.78 24.58 -15.56
N GLU A 208 -15.95 23.68 -16.10
CA GLU A 208 -14.84 24.03 -16.99
C GLU A 208 -15.38 24.29 -18.40
N SER A 209 -15.48 25.56 -18.81
CA SER A 209 -15.81 25.84 -20.20
C SER A 209 -14.71 25.28 -21.14
N GLY A 210 -15.05 24.20 -21.84
CA GLY A 210 -14.58 23.92 -23.18
C GLY A 210 -13.59 22.78 -23.35
N TYR A 211 -12.59 22.59 -22.48
CA TYR A 211 -11.54 21.59 -22.73
C TYR A 211 -11.03 20.92 -21.46
N TRP A 212 -11.08 19.60 -21.45
CA TRP A 212 -10.65 18.72 -20.39
C TRP A 212 -9.46 17.87 -20.84
N THR A 213 -8.44 17.81 -19.97
CA THR A 213 -7.20 17.10 -20.24
C THR A 213 -6.81 16.25 -19.07
N ASP A 214 -6.90 14.94 -19.23
CA ASP A 214 -6.25 13.99 -18.34
C ASP A 214 -4.74 14.19 -18.34
N LEU A 215 -4.08 13.79 -17.25
CA LEU A 215 -2.63 13.98 -17.08
C LEU A 215 -1.83 12.78 -17.60
N PRO A 216 -0.61 13.01 -18.12
CA PRO A 216 0.00 12.09 -19.08
C PRO A 216 0.63 10.85 -18.45
N VAL A 217 0.84 10.79 -17.14
CA VAL A 217 1.61 9.69 -16.52
C VAL A 217 0.92 8.34 -16.76
N LEU A 218 -0.37 8.20 -16.48
CA LEU A 218 -1.06 6.92 -16.68
C LEU A 218 -1.19 6.55 -18.17
N PRO A 219 -1.63 7.42 -19.08
CA PRO A 219 -1.65 7.13 -20.52
C PRO A 219 -0.29 6.70 -21.09
N LEU A 220 0.80 7.36 -20.70
CA LEU A 220 2.14 6.99 -21.16
C LEU A 220 2.57 5.61 -20.61
N LEU A 221 2.18 5.27 -19.39
CA LEU A 221 2.43 3.94 -18.83
C LEU A 221 1.55 2.87 -19.49
N MET A 222 0.31 3.19 -19.85
CA MET A 222 -0.57 2.30 -20.62
C MET A 222 0.00 2.06 -22.02
N LEU A 223 0.51 3.08 -22.70
CA LEU A 223 1.17 2.94 -24.00
C LEU A 223 2.31 1.92 -23.94
N VAL A 224 3.18 2.04 -22.92
CA VAL A 224 4.24 1.06 -22.67
C VAL A 224 3.64 -0.31 -22.38
N SER A 225 2.62 -0.39 -21.55
CA SER A 225 1.95 -1.66 -21.21
C SER A 225 1.35 -2.35 -22.44
N PHE A 226 0.64 -1.63 -23.31
CA PHE A 226 0.06 -2.15 -24.54
C PHE A 226 1.13 -2.68 -25.50
N SER A 227 2.28 -1.99 -25.58
CA SER A 227 3.40 -2.46 -26.41
C SER A 227 4.00 -3.79 -25.92
N LEU A 228 3.86 -4.10 -24.62
CA LEU A 228 4.44 -5.31 -24.01
C LEU A 228 3.45 -6.47 -23.90
N PHE A 229 2.18 -6.18 -23.59
CA PHE A 229 1.18 -7.18 -23.22
C PHE A 229 -0.03 -7.23 -24.18
N GLY A 230 0.00 -6.43 -25.25
CA GLY A 230 -1.12 -6.27 -26.17
C GLY A 230 -2.19 -5.34 -25.63
N ARG A 231 -3.18 -5.03 -26.48
CA ARG A 231 -4.20 -4.00 -26.22
C ARG A 231 -5.44 -4.57 -25.53
N THR A 232 -5.24 -5.01 -24.29
CA THR A 232 -6.28 -5.61 -23.44
C THR A 232 -6.57 -4.75 -22.21
N LEU A 233 -7.74 -4.95 -21.61
CA LEU A 233 -8.13 -4.30 -20.36
C LEU A 233 -7.16 -4.63 -19.22
N THR A 234 -6.68 -5.88 -19.18
CA THR A 234 -5.60 -6.34 -18.32
C THR A 234 -4.38 -5.44 -18.50
N ALA A 235 -3.87 -5.30 -19.72
CA ALA A 235 -2.70 -4.47 -19.99
C ALA A 235 -2.91 -3.00 -19.55
N ALA A 236 -4.11 -2.44 -19.70
CA ALA A 236 -4.42 -1.08 -19.24
C ALA A 236 -4.27 -0.91 -17.71
N HIS A 237 -4.55 -1.96 -16.94
CA HIS A 237 -4.44 -1.95 -15.47
C HIS A 237 -3.03 -2.24 -14.93
N VAL A 238 -2.12 -2.81 -15.73
CA VAL A 238 -0.77 -3.18 -15.28
C VAL A 238 -0.02 -2.03 -14.57
N PRO A 239 -0.04 -0.77 -15.05
CA PRO A 239 0.59 0.34 -14.33
C PRO A 239 0.07 0.52 -12.90
N LEU A 240 -1.24 0.37 -12.69
CA LEU A 240 -1.91 0.53 -11.40
C LEU A 240 -1.55 -0.63 -10.46
N LEU A 241 -1.49 -1.86 -10.98
CA LEU A 241 -1.06 -3.03 -10.21
C LEU A 241 0.39 -2.91 -9.75
N LEU A 242 1.28 -2.47 -10.64
CA LEU A 242 2.68 -2.26 -10.30
C LEU A 242 2.82 -1.18 -9.22
N ALA A 243 2.01 -0.12 -9.28
CA ALA A 243 1.96 0.86 -8.21
C ALA A 243 1.58 0.22 -6.87
N ASN A 244 0.50 -0.59 -6.83
CA ASN A 244 0.08 -1.30 -5.62
C ASN A 244 1.13 -2.28 -5.08
N ILE A 245 1.83 -3.00 -5.97
CA ILE A 245 2.93 -3.91 -5.58
C ILE A 245 4.10 -3.14 -4.96
N VAL A 246 4.42 -1.96 -5.50
CA VAL A 246 5.54 -1.12 -5.04
C VAL A 246 5.19 -0.35 -3.77
N LEU A 247 3.92 0.01 -3.57
CA LEU A 247 3.46 0.85 -2.47
C LEU A 247 3.92 0.39 -1.07
N PRO A 248 3.78 -0.89 -0.66
CA PRO A 248 4.26 -1.35 0.64
C PRO A 248 5.74 -1.07 0.90
N PHE A 249 6.58 -1.19 -0.13
CA PHE A 249 8.01 -0.92 0.00
C PHE A 249 8.30 0.56 0.23
N VAL A 250 7.60 1.42 -0.51
CA VAL A 250 7.75 2.88 -0.41
C VAL A 250 7.23 3.37 0.93
N LEU A 251 6.06 2.91 1.38
CA LEU A 251 5.50 3.23 2.70
C LEU A 251 6.41 2.74 3.82
N TYR A 252 6.91 1.50 3.73
CA TYR A 252 7.84 0.98 4.72
C TYR A 252 9.12 1.82 4.79
N ALA A 253 9.70 2.17 3.65
CA ALA A 253 10.90 3.00 3.58
C ALA A 253 10.65 4.42 4.14
N LEU A 254 9.51 5.03 3.80
CA LEU A 254 9.05 6.31 4.32
C LEU A 254 8.93 6.26 5.85
N TYR A 255 8.13 5.34 6.37
CA TYR A 255 7.87 5.26 7.81
C TYR A 255 9.09 4.83 8.60
N LEU A 256 9.95 3.97 8.05
CA LEU A 256 11.23 3.65 8.66
C LEU A 256 12.11 4.89 8.77
N ARG A 257 12.08 5.77 7.77
CA ARG A 257 12.84 7.02 7.78
C ARG A 257 12.28 8.03 8.78
N LEU A 258 10.97 8.15 8.89
CA LEU A 258 10.32 9.10 9.81
C LEU A 258 10.40 8.65 11.27
N THR A 259 10.30 7.34 11.53
CA THR A 259 10.23 6.79 12.90
C THR A 259 11.57 6.29 13.42
N GLY A 260 12.49 5.88 12.54
CA GLY A 260 13.67 5.10 12.89
C GLY A 260 13.37 3.70 13.42
N HIS A 261 12.11 3.24 13.37
CA HIS A 261 11.65 2.04 14.06
C HIS A 261 10.95 1.05 13.12
N ARG A 262 11.56 -0.13 12.90
CA ARG A 262 11.08 -1.13 11.93
C ARG A 262 9.67 -1.65 12.20
N LEU A 263 9.34 -1.94 13.47
CA LEU A 263 8.01 -2.41 13.85
C LEU A 263 6.92 -1.41 13.44
N TRP A 264 7.07 -0.14 13.86
CA TRP A 264 6.11 0.92 13.54
C TRP A 264 6.05 1.24 12.06
N ALA A 265 7.17 1.13 11.34
CA ALA A 265 7.18 1.25 9.89
C ALA A 265 6.37 0.15 9.21
N PHE A 266 6.54 -1.10 9.65
CA PHE A 266 5.82 -2.25 9.09
C PHE A 266 4.33 -2.21 9.43
N VAL A 267 4.01 -1.96 10.71
CA VAL A 267 2.63 -1.82 11.19
C VAL A 267 1.93 -0.65 10.50
N GLY A 268 2.60 0.50 10.37
CA GLY A 268 2.05 1.65 9.66
C GLY A 268 1.78 1.36 8.19
N THR A 269 2.67 0.61 7.54
CA THR A 269 2.48 0.16 6.15
C THR A 269 1.23 -0.72 6.03
N ALA A 270 1.11 -1.73 6.91
CA ALA A 270 -0.06 -2.60 6.95
C ALA A 270 -1.35 -1.82 7.22
N LEU A 271 -1.36 -0.89 8.18
CA LEU A 271 -2.54 -0.08 8.51
C LEU A 271 -3.09 0.67 7.30
N ILE A 272 -2.23 1.24 6.46
CA ILE A 272 -2.64 1.92 5.23
C ILE A 272 -3.18 0.93 4.21
N LEU A 273 -2.45 -0.16 3.94
CA LEU A 273 -2.81 -1.14 2.92
C LEU A 273 -4.14 -1.85 3.22
N PHE A 274 -4.42 -2.13 4.49
CA PHE A 274 -5.65 -2.81 4.88
C PHE A 274 -6.84 -1.87 5.06
N MET A 275 -6.62 -0.54 5.09
CA MET A 275 -7.69 0.40 5.39
C MET A 275 -8.80 0.32 4.33
N PRO A 276 -10.05 -0.04 4.70
CA PRO A 276 -11.05 -0.47 3.71
C PRO A 276 -11.36 0.58 2.63
N PHE A 277 -11.60 1.83 3.04
CA PHE A 277 -11.86 2.91 2.10
C PHE A 277 -10.66 3.22 1.20
N PHE A 278 -9.44 3.09 1.71
CA PHE A 278 -8.24 3.30 0.91
C PHE A 278 -8.06 2.18 -0.11
N GLN A 279 -8.24 0.93 0.32
CA GLN A 279 -8.10 -0.21 -0.57
C GLN A 279 -9.14 -0.16 -1.69
N ILE A 280 -10.42 0.04 -1.36
CA ILE A 280 -11.51 -0.08 -2.33
C ILE A 280 -11.62 1.18 -3.22
N TYR A 281 -11.58 2.37 -2.63
CA TYR A 281 -11.84 3.60 -3.40
C TYR A 281 -10.57 4.20 -4.03
N THR A 282 -9.38 3.81 -3.57
CA THR A 282 -8.11 4.41 -4.03
C THR A 282 -7.21 3.39 -4.70
N LEU A 283 -6.84 2.32 -3.99
CA LEU A 283 -5.90 1.33 -4.52
C LEU A 283 -6.54 0.44 -5.59
N GLY A 284 -7.82 0.14 -5.44
CA GLY A 284 -8.63 -0.63 -6.37
C GLY A 284 -9.22 0.20 -7.52
N SER A 285 -9.07 1.52 -7.53
CA SER A 285 -9.68 2.35 -8.58
C SER A 285 -9.02 2.13 -9.94
N SER A 286 -9.81 2.14 -11.02
CA SER A 286 -9.31 2.17 -12.41
C SER A 286 -8.86 3.58 -12.80
N GLU A 287 -8.27 4.32 -11.88
CA GLU A 287 -7.84 5.70 -12.10
C GLU A 287 -6.39 5.87 -11.60
N PRO A 288 -5.68 6.99 -11.87
CA PRO A 288 -4.27 7.13 -11.49
C PRO A 288 -4.00 7.29 -9.98
N ASP A 289 -4.93 6.92 -9.11
CA ASP A 289 -4.83 7.07 -7.65
C ASP A 289 -3.72 6.22 -7.01
N PRO A 290 -3.58 4.93 -7.35
CA PRO A 290 -2.47 4.12 -6.83
C PRO A 290 -1.11 4.73 -7.19
N LEU A 291 -0.98 5.27 -8.41
CA LEU A 291 0.22 5.94 -8.87
C LEU A 291 0.48 7.22 -8.09
N LEU A 292 -0.53 8.07 -7.91
CA LEU A 292 -0.41 9.30 -7.11
C LEU A 292 0.09 8.99 -5.70
N VAL A 293 -0.56 8.05 -5.02
CA VAL A 293 -0.21 7.66 -3.64
C VAL A 293 1.24 7.20 -3.55
N VAL A 294 1.69 6.31 -4.43
CA VAL A 294 3.07 5.81 -4.45
C VAL A 294 4.05 6.96 -4.68
N LEU A 295 3.75 7.85 -5.63
CA LEU A 295 4.60 8.98 -5.98
C LEU A 295 4.69 10.00 -4.83
N VAL A 296 3.57 10.32 -4.18
CA VAL A 296 3.53 11.20 -3.01
C VAL A 296 4.32 10.59 -1.84
N ALA A 297 4.14 9.31 -1.55
CA ALA A 297 4.91 8.62 -0.50
C ALA A 297 6.41 8.60 -0.82
N ALA A 298 6.78 8.34 -2.08
CA ALA A 298 8.17 8.35 -2.54
C ALA A 298 8.77 9.76 -2.47
N LEU A 299 8.00 10.79 -2.81
CA LEU A 299 8.39 12.19 -2.74
C LEU A 299 8.73 12.59 -1.29
N VAL A 300 7.85 12.28 -0.33
CA VAL A 300 8.10 12.56 1.09
C VAL A 300 9.27 11.73 1.61
N TRP A 301 9.37 10.46 1.23
CA TRP A 301 10.49 9.62 1.61
C TRP A 301 11.80 10.24 1.14
N ARG A 302 11.84 10.75 -0.09
CA ARG A 302 13.03 11.36 -0.66
C ARG A 302 13.41 12.67 0.04
N VAL A 303 12.43 13.50 0.36
CA VAL A 303 12.66 14.71 1.18
C VAL A 303 13.17 14.34 2.57
N ALA A 304 12.60 13.31 3.23
CA ALA A 304 13.08 12.84 4.53
C ALA A 304 14.51 12.26 4.45
N VAL A 305 14.87 11.59 3.35
CA VAL A 305 16.26 11.16 3.10
C VAL A 305 17.20 12.36 3.07
N LEU A 306 16.85 13.39 2.31
CA LEU A 306 17.65 14.61 2.16
C LEU A 306 17.72 15.45 3.43
N ALA A 307 16.61 15.61 4.15
CA ALA A 307 16.52 16.37 5.40
C ALA A 307 17.40 15.78 6.51
N GLN A 308 17.58 14.47 6.52
CA GLN A 308 18.38 13.75 7.51
C GLN A 308 19.82 13.48 7.04
N SER A 309 20.19 13.87 5.82
CA SER A 309 21.55 13.69 5.32
C SER A 309 22.46 14.80 5.85
N SER A 310 23.70 14.45 6.24
CA SER A 310 24.68 15.45 6.71
C SER A 310 24.93 16.51 5.63
N PRO A 311 25.08 17.80 5.99
CA PRO A 311 25.41 18.87 5.04
C PRO A 311 26.75 18.67 4.31
N VAL A 312 27.58 17.71 4.74
CA VAL A 312 28.85 17.31 4.12
C VAL A 312 28.67 16.21 3.05
N ALA A 313 27.44 15.88 2.65
CA ALA A 313 27.21 14.90 1.59
C ALA A 313 28.01 15.24 0.32
N ALA A 314 28.62 14.23 -0.29
CA ALA A 314 29.45 14.43 -1.47
C ALA A 314 28.63 15.11 -2.59
N PRO A 315 29.23 15.99 -3.41
CA PRO A 315 28.52 16.70 -4.49
C PRO A 315 27.75 15.77 -5.45
N ARG A 316 28.25 14.53 -5.62
CA ARG A 316 27.62 13.49 -6.45
C ARG A 316 26.29 13.02 -5.87
N ASP A 317 26.21 12.84 -4.55
CA ASP A 317 24.98 12.38 -3.87
C ASP A 317 23.90 13.47 -3.94
N LEU A 318 24.30 14.74 -3.78
CA LEU A 318 23.41 15.88 -3.93
C LEU A 318 22.77 15.96 -5.32
N ARG A 319 23.53 15.69 -6.39
CA ARG A 319 23.05 15.72 -7.78
C ARG A 319 22.00 14.64 -8.04
N TRP A 320 22.31 13.38 -7.71
CA TRP A 320 21.36 12.28 -7.93
C TRP A 320 20.13 12.42 -7.04
N ASN A 321 20.31 12.86 -5.80
CA ASN A 321 19.18 13.09 -4.90
C ASN A 321 18.27 14.22 -5.38
N GLY A 322 18.83 15.35 -5.83
CA GLY A 322 18.07 16.42 -6.44
C GLY A 322 17.33 15.96 -7.71
N LEU A 323 18.03 15.30 -8.63
CA LEU A 323 17.43 14.80 -9.88
C LEU A 323 16.24 13.88 -9.62
N THR A 324 16.41 12.89 -8.73
CA THR A 324 15.31 11.98 -8.37
C THR A 324 14.14 12.70 -7.70
N LEU A 325 14.41 13.71 -6.86
CA LEU A 325 13.36 14.52 -6.25
C LEU A 325 12.58 15.30 -7.30
N GLY A 326 13.26 15.89 -8.29
CA GLY A 326 12.64 16.63 -9.39
C GLY A 326 11.80 15.75 -10.30
N ILE A 327 12.29 14.54 -10.63
CA ILE A 327 11.53 13.56 -11.42
C ILE A 327 10.28 13.10 -10.65
N LEU A 328 10.41 12.80 -9.35
CA LEU A 328 9.26 12.43 -8.52
C LEU A 328 8.25 13.58 -8.42
N ALA A 329 8.71 14.82 -8.25
CA ALA A 329 7.84 15.98 -8.21
C ALA A 329 7.10 16.18 -9.54
N ALA A 330 7.80 16.07 -10.69
CA ALA A 330 7.14 16.11 -12.00
C ALA A 330 6.12 15.00 -12.17
N ALA A 331 6.49 13.75 -11.89
CA ALA A 331 5.57 12.62 -12.01
C ALA A 331 4.35 12.80 -11.10
N THR A 332 4.54 13.30 -9.87
CA THR A 332 3.45 13.62 -8.95
C THR A 332 2.55 14.75 -9.49
N ALA A 333 3.11 15.79 -10.11
CA ALA A 333 2.31 16.87 -10.71
C ALA A 333 1.56 16.44 -11.99
N LEU A 334 2.06 15.41 -12.69
CA LEU A 334 1.57 14.95 -13.98
C LEU A 334 0.74 13.65 -13.91
N VAL A 335 0.37 13.21 -12.71
CA VAL A 335 -0.47 12.02 -12.52
C VAL A 335 -1.91 12.38 -12.15
N ARG A 336 -2.09 13.41 -11.33
CA ARG A 336 -3.38 13.92 -10.82
C ARG A 336 -3.31 15.43 -10.54
N PRO A 337 -4.41 16.19 -10.70
CA PRO A 337 -4.45 17.61 -10.34
C PRO A 337 -4.04 17.88 -8.89
N GLU A 338 -4.50 17.06 -7.95
CA GLU A 338 -4.15 17.09 -6.52
C GLU A 338 -2.65 16.93 -6.31
N GLY A 339 -1.99 16.18 -7.20
CA GLY A 339 -0.56 15.95 -7.20
C GLY A 339 0.27 17.22 -7.33
N ILE A 340 -0.26 18.29 -7.94
CA ILE A 340 0.43 19.59 -8.05
C ILE A 340 0.68 20.18 -6.66
N VAL A 341 -0.30 20.08 -5.75
CA VAL A 341 -0.20 20.59 -4.37
C VAL A 341 0.96 19.90 -3.65
N TYR A 342 1.03 18.57 -3.74
CA TYR A 342 2.08 17.77 -3.13
C TYR A 342 3.46 18.03 -3.77
N ALA A 343 3.52 18.06 -5.11
CA ALA A 343 4.74 18.29 -5.88
C ALA A 343 5.36 19.67 -5.62
N ALA A 344 4.55 20.68 -5.33
CA ALA A 344 5.02 22.02 -5.02
C ALA A 344 5.44 22.15 -3.54
N LEU A 345 4.55 21.82 -2.61
CA LEU A 345 4.71 22.18 -1.20
C LEU A 345 5.69 21.28 -0.46
N ILE A 346 5.73 19.98 -0.76
CA ILE A 346 6.64 19.04 -0.08
C ILE A 346 8.12 19.37 -0.39
N PRO A 347 8.54 19.53 -1.66
CA PRO A 347 9.91 19.93 -1.97
C PRO A 347 10.22 21.36 -1.51
N ALA A 348 9.25 22.29 -1.56
CA ALA A 348 9.47 23.67 -1.12
C ALA A 348 10.01 23.75 0.32
N GLY A 349 9.48 22.94 1.25
CA GLY A 349 9.98 22.86 2.63
C GLY A 349 11.48 22.52 2.71
N LEU A 350 11.96 21.62 1.84
CA LEU A 350 13.37 21.29 1.73
C LEU A 350 14.19 22.43 1.14
N LEU A 351 13.68 23.10 0.10
CA LEU A 351 14.37 24.19 -0.59
C LEU A 351 14.51 25.44 0.29
N PHE A 352 13.52 25.72 1.14
CA PHE A 352 13.63 26.79 2.14
C PHE A 352 14.74 26.52 3.15
N HIS A 353 15.04 25.25 3.43
CA HIS A 353 16.07 24.88 4.39
C HIS A 353 17.46 24.71 3.74
N GLN A 354 17.53 24.27 2.48
CA GLN A 354 18.79 24.09 1.76
C GLN A 354 19.33 25.39 1.17
N ARG A 355 20.50 25.83 1.65
CA ARG A 355 21.18 27.04 1.14
C ARG A 355 21.88 26.87 -0.21
N SER A 356 21.99 25.64 -0.72
CA SER A 356 22.73 25.36 -1.95
C SER A 356 21.87 25.62 -3.19
N ARG A 357 22.19 26.70 -3.93
CA ARG A 357 21.56 27.01 -5.23
C ARG A 357 21.62 25.83 -6.21
N ARG A 358 22.71 25.05 -6.18
CA ARG A 358 22.87 23.87 -7.06
C ARG A 358 21.88 22.75 -6.71
N ALA A 359 21.62 22.51 -5.42
CA ALA A 359 20.64 21.51 -5.00
C ALA A 359 19.23 21.90 -5.46
N VAL A 360 18.91 23.20 -5.35
CA VAL A 360 17.65 23.77 -5.81
C VAL A 360 17.47 23.55 -7.32
N TRP A 361 18.50 23.84 -8.13
CA TRP A 361 18.46 23.58 -9.58
C TRP A 361 18.30 22.10 -9.93
N TRP A 362 18.98 21.19 -9.22
CA TRP A 362 18.83 19.76 -9.48
C TRP A 362 17.45 19.22 -9.09
N ALA A 363 16.78 19.84 -8.11
CA ALA A 363 15.41 19.48 -7.71
C ALA A 363 14.36 20.12 -8.63
N LEU A 364 14.45 21.41 -8.91
CA LEU A 364 13.44 22.15 -9.68
C LEU A 364 13.61 22.01 -11.19
N GLY A 365 14.84 21.84 -11.69
CA GLY A 365 15.14 21.78 -13.13
C GLY A 365 14.39 20.64 -13.83
N PRO A 366 14.53 19.37 -13.40
CA PRO A 366 13.80 18.26 -14.00
C PRO A 366 12.29 18.42 -13.90
N ALA A 367 11.80 18.93 -12.75
CA ALA A 367 10.38 19.18 -12.55
C ALA A 367 9.85 20.22 -13.56
N GLY A 368 10.52 21.36 -13.68
CA GLY A 368 10.16 22.43 -14.59
C GLY A 368 10.26 22.02 -16.07
N VAL A 369 11.26 21.22 -16.45
CA VAL A 369 11.40 20.71 -17.82
C VAL A 369 10.26 19.77 -18.19
N LEU A 370 9.93 18.80 -17.33
CA LEU A 370 8.88 17.81 -17.62
C LEU A 370 7.49 18.44 -17.58
N VAL A 371 7.19 19.20 -16.52
CA VAL A 371 5.89 19.86 -16.36
C VAL A 371 5.71 20.96 -17.41
N GLY A 372 6.72 21.80 -17.62
CA GLY A 372 6.71 22.83 -18.65
C GLY A 372 6.64 22.25 -20.06
N GLY A 373 7.36 21.15 -20.32
CA GLY A 373 7.30 20.43 -21.58
C GLY A 373 5.90 19.90 -21.89
N PHE A 374 5.22 19.32 -20.89
CA PHE A 374 3.82 18.91 -21.03
C PHE A 374 2.89 20.10 -21.30
N ALA A 375 3.03 21.19 -20.53
CA ALA A 375 2.22 22.40 -20.73
C ALA A 375 2.40 23.00 -22.14
N VAL A 376 3.64 23.01 -22.66
CA VAL A 376 3.96 23.44 -24.03
C VAL A 376 3.35 22.50 -25.07
N ALA A 377 3.42 21.19 -24.85
CA ALA A 377 2.83 20.19 -25.75
C ALA A 377 1.30 20.28 -25.79
N LEU A 378 0.66 20.70 -24.70
CA LEU A 378 -0.79 20.87 -24.58
C LEU A 378 -1.30 22.17 -25.20
N TRP A 379 -0.44 23.18 -25.32
CA TRP A 379 -0.80 24.52 -25.77
C TRP A 379 -1.52 24.56 -27.13
N PRO A 380 -1.10 23.83 -28.18
CA PRO A 380 -1.79 23.85 -29.48
C PRO A 380 -3.23 23.35 -29.41
N ALA A 381 -3.52 22.42 -28.50
CA ALA A 381 -4.84 21.81 -28.36
C ALA A 381 -5.78 22.61 -27.45
N VAL A 382 -5.26 23.13 -26.32
CA VAL A 382 -6.09 23.79 -25.30
C VAL A 382 -6.12 25.31 -25.43
N GLN A 383 -5.07 25.91 -26.00
CA GLN A 383 -4.89 27.37 -26.16
C GLN A 383 -5.03 28.16 -24.83
N ARG A 384 -4.71 27.52 -23.69
CA ARG A 384 -4.70 28.11 -22.35
C ARG A 384 -3.50 27.60 -21.55
N PRO A 385 -3.00 28.38 -20.57
CA PRO A 385 -1.92 27.91 -19.71
C PRO A 385 -2.40 26.75 -18.81
N TRP A 386 -1.56 25.72 -18.69
CA TRP A 386 -1.74 24.62 -17.74
C TRP A 386 -0.78 24.81 -16.55
N PRO A 387 -1.20 24.51 -15.30
CA PRO A 387 -2.51 24.02 -14.91
C PRO A 387 -3.58 25.10 -15.04
N GLN A 388 -4.77 24.69 -15.50
CA GLN A 388 -5.94 25.58 -15.48
C GLN A 388 -6.43 25.67 -14.03
N ALA A 389 -6.75 26.88 -13.56
CA ALA A 389 -7.48 27.00 -12.32
C ALA A 389 -8.88 26.41 -12.57
N PRO A 390 -9.35 25.46 -11.74
CA PRO A 390 -10.75 25.06 -11.78
C PRO A 390 -11.56 26.34 -11.62
N ARG A 391 -12.49 26.61 -12.54
CA ARG A 391 -13.40 27.77 -12.43
C ARG A 391 -14.28 27.72 -11.17
N GLU A 392 -14.22 26.58 -10.49
CA GLU A 392 -15.02 26.13 -9.37
C GLU A 392 -14.32 26.31 -8.01
N LEU A 393 -13.09 26.86 -7.96
CA LEU A 393 -12.46 27.20 -6.69
C LEU A 393 -13.04 28.52 -6.15
N ASP A 394 -13.96 28.41 -5.19
CA ASP A 394 -14.60 29.57 -4.54
C ASP A 394 -14.65 29.38 -3.02
N LEU A 395 -14.34 30.46 -2.29
CA LEU A 395 -14.55 30.53 -0.83
C LEU A 395 -16.04 30.33 -0.48
N ALA A 396 -16.95 30.71 -1.37
CA ALA A 396 -18.39 30.52 -1.21
C ALA A 396 -18.81 29.04 -1.11
N ASN A 397 -17.98 28.11 -1.59
CA ASN A 397 -18.27 26.67 -1.55
C ASN A 397 -17.99 26.04 -0.19
N ILE A 398 -17.18 26.66 0.67
CA ILE A 398 -16.76 26.09 1.95
C ILE A 398 -17.96 25.71 2.84
N PRO A 399 -18.98 26.58 3.08
CA PRO A 399 -20.10 26.21 3.93
C PRO A 399 -20.91 25.02 3.39
N ALA A 400 -21.11 24.97 2.07
CA ALA A 400 -21.83 23.88 1.41
C ALA A 400 -21.05 22.56 1.54
N ASN A 401 -19.74 22.58 1.24
CA ASN A 401 -18.88 21.40 1.38
C ASN A 401 -18.76 20.92 2.84
N LEU A 402 -18.72 21.82 3.82
CA LEU A 402 -18.73 21.44 5.24
C LEU A 402 -20.04 20.78 5.66
N GLN A 403 -21.18 21.29 5.20
CA GLN A 403 -22.48 20.64 5.43
C GLN A 403 -22.51 19.26 4.78
N LEU A 404 -22.03 19.15 3.54
CA LEU A 404 -22.06 17.92 2.76
C LEU A 404 -21.03 16.88 3.24
N ALA A 405 -19.93 17.30 3.87
CA ALA A 405 -18.93 16.42 4.49
C ALA A 405 -19.49 15.56 5.64
N SER A 406 -20.67 15.90 6.17
CA SER A 406 -21.39 15.04 7.12
C SER A 406 -21.84 13.71 6.49
N LYS A 407 -22.20 13.68 5.20
CA LYS A 407 -22.64 12.44 4.52
C LYS A 407 -21.52 11.41 4.37
N PRO A 408 -20.29 11.77 3.93
CA PRO A 408 -19.11 10.91 4.03
C PRO A 408 -18.85 10.37 5.43
N LEU A 409 -19.04 11.18 6.47
CA LEU A 409 -18.85 10.75 7.84
C LEU A 409 -19.93 9.75 8.28
N GLU A 410 -21.20 10.01 7.98
CA GLU A 410 -22.33 9.10 8.23
C GLU A 410 -22.14 7.76 7.50
N HIS A 411 -21.78 7.83 6.20
CA HIS A 411 -21.47 6.66 5.41
C HIS A 411 -20.31 5.88 6.06
N ALA A 412 -19.20 6.55 6.38
CA ALA A 412 -18.05 5.88 6.97
C ALA A 412 -18.36 5.28 8.35
N ALA A 413 -19.15 5.97 9.18
CA ALA A 413 -19.57 5.48 10.49
C ALA A 413 -20.42 4.21 10.35
N THR A 414 -21.36 4.23 9.39
CA THR A 414 -22.19 3.08 9.04
C THR A 414 -21.35 1.88 8.60
N GLN A 415 -20.37 2.09 7.71
CA GLN A 415 -19.52 1.00 7.23
C GLN A 415 -18.54 0.47 8.28
N LEU A 416 -18.06 1.33 9.17
CA LEU A 416 -17.12 0.95 10.23
C LEU A 416 -17.81 0.41 11.51
N TYR A 417 -19.14 0.33 11.54
CA TYR A 417 -19.92 -0.10 12.71
C TYR A 417 -19.66 0.73 13.98
N VAL A 418 -19.46 2.03 13.79
CA VAL A 418 -19.27 2.99 14.87
C VAL A 418 -20.36 4.06 14.79
N SER A 419 -20.70 4.67 15.93
CA SER A 419 -21.58 5.84 15.89
C SER A 419 -20.84 7.03 15.27
N GLU A 420 -21.55 7.94 14.60
CA GLU A 420 -20.95 9.16 14.06
C GLU A 420 -20.18 9.97 15.12
N PRO A 421 -20.67 10.17 16.36
CA PRO A 421 -19.89 10.85 17.39
C PRO A 421 -18.58 10.13 17.74
N ALA A 422 -18.57 8.79 17.72
CA ALA A 422 -17.36 8.02 17.97
C ALA A 422 -16.37 8.16 16.80
N LEU A 423 -16.84 8.09 15.55
CA LEU A 423 -15.99 8.30 14.39
C LEU A 423 -15.41 9.72 14.36
N LEU A 424 -16.23 10.74 14.65
CA LEU A 424 -15.78 12.12 14.77
C LEU A 424 -14.71 12.27 15.85
N ALA A 425 -14.90 11.66 17.02
CA ALA A 425 -13.89 11.66 18.08
C ALA A 425 -12.57 11.00 17.64
N ILE A 426 -12.64 9.90 16.87
CA ILE A 426 -11.46 9.25 16.29
C ILE A 426 -10.77 10.18 15.27
N VAL A 427 -11.51 10.82 14.38
CA VAL A 427 -10.96 11.77 13.40
C VAL A 427 -10.27 12.93 14.12
N LEU A 428 -10.91 13.52 15.12
CA LEU A 428 -10.32 14.59 15.93
C LEU A 428 -9.04 14.14 16.64
N LEU A 429 -9.03 12.93 17.22
CA LEU A 429 -7.84 12.35 17.84
C LEU A 429 -6.71 12.17 16.81
N VAL A 430 -7.01 11.65 15.62
CA VAL A 430 -6.04 11.50 14.52
C VAL A 430 -5.45 12.86 14.13
N LEU A 431 -6.27 13.90 13.99
CA LEU A 431 -5.81 15.25 13.68
C LEU A 431 -4.92 15.84 14.78
N VAL A 432 -5.28 15.68 16.05
CA VAL A 432 -4.47 16.12 17.20
C VAL A 432 -3.11 15.39 17.22
N LEU A 433 -3.12 14.06 17.04
CA LEU A 433 -1.88 13.29 16.98
C LEU A 433 -1.02 13.67 15.77
N ALA A 434 -1.64 13.93 14.61
CA ALA A 434 -0.93 14.38 13.42
C ALA A 434 -0.29 15.77 13.64
N LEU A 435 -0.97 16.68 14.34
CA LEU A 435 -0.43 17.99 14.71
C LEU A 435 0.76 17.87 15.66
N LEU A 436 0.64 17.08 16.73
CA LEU A 436 1.73 16.83 17.68
C LEU A 436 2.93 16.17 16.98
N GLY A 437 2.65 15.22 16.08
CA GLY A 437 3.60 14.57 15.21
C GLY A 437 4.33 15.53 14.28
N ALA A 438 3.59 16.41 13.61
CA ALA A 438 4.13 17.46 12.74
C ALA A 438 5.03 18.43 13.51
N ILE A 439 4.59 18.93 14.67
CA ILE A 439 5.41 19.79 15.54
C ILE A 439 6.70 19.08 15.91
N SER A 440 6.63 17.82 16.29
CA SER A 440 7.80 17.02 16.62
C SER A 440 8.73 16.85 15.41
N LEU A 441 8.20 16.50 14.24
CA LEU A 441 8.98 16.26 13.02
C LEU A 441 9.66 17.53 12.54
N ILE A 442 8.95 18.66 12.51
CA ILE A 442 9.51 19.96 12.10
C ILE A 442 10.61 20.40 13.06
N ARG A 443 10.44 20.21 14.38
CA ARG A 443 11.50 20.52 15.36
C ARG A 443 12.76 19.71 15.13
N ALA A 444 12.63 18.43 14.76
CA ALA A 444 13.78 17.57 14.47
C ALA A 444 14.38 17.88 13.09
N TRP A 445 13.53 18.11 12.09
CA TRP A 445 13.86 18.24 10.68
C TRP A 445 13.00 19.34 10.02
N PRO A 446 13.40 20.62 10.13
CA PRO A 446 12.60 21.75 9.65
C PRO A 446 12.25 21.69 8.16
N ALA A 447 13.08 21.03 7.36
CA ALA A 447 12.83 20.77 5.94
C ALA A 447 11.51 20.00 5.66
N LEU A 448 10.95 19.30 6.65
CA LEU A 448 9.68 18.58 6.51
C LEU A 448 8.44 19.46 6.73
N ILE A 449 8.58 20.77 6.93
CA ILE A 449 7.44 21.68 7.09
C ILE A 449 6.48 21.67 5.89
N GLY A 450 6.98 21.35 4.70
CA GLY A 450 6.16 21.21 3.49
C GLY A 450 5.10 20.11 3.60
N LEU A 451 5.32 19.08 4.43
CA LEU A 451 4.39 17.96 4.59
C LEU A 451 3.04 18.37 5.21
N PRO A 452 2.98 18.94 6.44
CA PRO A 452 1.71 19.40 7.00
C PRO A 452 1.08 20.55 6.20
N ILE A 453 1.88 21.41 5.57
CA ILE A 453 1.35 22.48 4.70
C ILE A 453 0.64 21.87 3.48
N ALA A 454 1.22 20.85 2.84
CA ALA A 454 0.60 20.15 1.72
C ALA A 454 -0.72 19.47 2.11
N LEU A 455 -0.77 18.85 3.30
CA LEU A 455 -1.99 18.23 3.83
C LEU A 455 -3.11 19.26 4.08
N LEU A 456 -2.77 20.40 4.68
CA LEU A 456 -3.72 21.49 4.89
C LEU A 456 -4.19 22.08 3.56
N ALA A 457 -3.26 22.34 2.64
CA ALA A 457 -3.57 22.88 1.32
C ALA A 457 -4.48 21.94 0.51
N HIS A 458 -4.23 20.62 0.56
CA HIS A 458 -5.10 19.62 -0.07
C HIS A 458 -6.51 19.66 0.52
N GLY A 459 -6.63 19.60 1.85
CA GLY A 459 -7.93 19.68 2.52
C GLY A 459 -8.67 20.99 2.23
N THR A 460 -7.96 22.13 2.22
CA THR A 460 -8.53 23.43 1.83
C THR A 460 -8.98 23.43 0.37
N LEU A 461 -8.18 22.88 -0.55
CA LEU A 461 -8.55 22.80 -1.97
C LEU A 461 -9.84 22.01 -2.16
N LEU A 462 -10.00 20.87 -1.48
CA LEU A 462 -11.25 20.11 -1.50
C LEU A 462 -12.43 20.98 -1.01
N LEU A 463 -12.28 21.72 0.09
CA LEU A 463 -13.36 22.58 0.59
C LEU A 463 -13.70 23.76 -0.34
N LEU A 464 -12.81 24.15 -1.24
CA LEU A 464 -13.01 25.25 -2.19
C LEU A 464 -13.67 24.80 -3.50
N LEU A 465 -13.57 23.52 -3.86
CA LEU A 465 -14.17 22.99 -5.09
C LEU A 465 -15.70 23.10 -5.05
N ASP A 466 -16.32 23.18 -6.24
CA ASP A 466 -17.78 23.12 -6.33
C ASP A 466 -18.28 21.78 -5.75
N PRO A 467 -19.30 21.79 -4.87
CA PRO A 467 -19.80 20.56 -4.25
C PRO A 467 -20.34 19.52 -5.25
N PHE A 468 -20.81 19.98 -6.42
CA PHE A 468 -21.25 19.11 -7.52
C PHE A 468 -20.06 18.35 -8.13
N SER A 469 -18.93 19.03 -8.32
CA SER A 469 -17.71 18.46 -8.90
C SER A 469 -17.03 17.47 -7.97
N LEU A 470 -17.07 17.72 -6.67
CA LEU A 470 -16.67 16.74 -5.65
C LEU A 470 -17.63 15.56 -5.53
N ARG A 471 -18.79 15.63 -6.20
CA ARG A 471 -19.93 14.74 -6.01
C ARG A 471 -20.13 14.47 -4.52
N THR A 472 -20.18 15.49 -3.67
CA THR A 472 -20.24 15.28 -2.20
C THR A 472 -21.51 14.55 -1.74
N ALA A 473 -22.50 14.42 -2.62
CA ALA A 473 -23.67 13.56 -2.44
C ALA A 473 -23.39 12.06 -2.66
N ASP A 474 -22.21 11.71 -3.18
CA ASP A 474 -21.66 10.38 -3.41
C ASP A 474 -20.47 10.16 -2.45
N PRO A 475 -20.74 9.68 -1.22
CA PRO A 475 -19.74 9.55 -0.16
C PRO A 475 -18.43 8.84 -0.54
N PRO A 476 -18.45 7.73 -1.33
CA PRO A 476 -17.25 7.10 -1.86
C PRO A 476 -16.30 8.05 -2.61
N GLU A 477 -16.84 8.96 -3.42
CA GLU A 477 -16.04 9.89 -4.23
C GLU A 477 -15.26 10.87 -3.34
N PHE A 478 -15.94 11.44 -2.35
CA PHE A 478 -15.29 12.34 -1.41
C PHE A 478 -14.22 11.62 -0.56
N LEU A 479 -14.53 10.40 -0.10
CA LEU A 479 -13.58 9.59 0.65
C LEU A 479 -12.34 9.23 -0.20
N ARG A 480 -12.51 8.99 -1.50
CA ARG A 480 -11.43 8.79 -2.46
C ARG A 480 -10.50 10.01 -2.55
N HIS A 481 -11.02 11.23 -2.66
CA HIS A 481 -10.16 12.42 -2.75
C HIS A 481 -9.44 12.76 -1.44
N ILE A 482 -10.06 12.52 -0.30
CA ILE A 482 -9.39 12.64 1.00
C ILE A 482 -8.30 11.57 1.17
N SER A 483 -8.48 10.43 0.49
CA SER A 483 -7.69 9.24 0.76
C SER A 483 -6.18 9.41 0.54
N TYR A 484 -5.79 10.28 -0.40
CA TYR A 484 -4.40 10.56 -0.75
C TYR A 484 -3.60 11.10 0.45
N ALA A 485 -4.28 11.71 1.42
CA ALA A 485 -3.70 12.24 2.64
C ALA A 485 -3.38 11.17 3.70
N TRP A 486 -4.05 10.01 3.70
CA TRP A 486 -3.93 9.03 4.79
C TRP A 486 -2.50 8.54 5.04
N PRO A 487 -1.71 8.17 4.00
CA PRO A 487 -0.33 7.75 4.22
C PRO A 487 0.53 8.83 4.89
N LEU A 488 0.27 10.10 4.56
CA LEU A 488 0.98 11.25 5.09
C LEU A 488 0.56 11.56 6.52
N LEU A 489 -0.74 11.55 6.81
CA LEU A 489 -1.28 11.71 8.16
C LEU A 489 -0.70 10.66 9.11
N LEU A 490 -0.70 9.38 8.69
CA LEU A 490 -0.08 8.33 9.49
C LEU A 490 1.43 8.53 9.64
N GLY A 491 2.12 9.01 8.59
CA GLY A 491 3.53 9.38 8.64
C GLY A 491 3.84 10.48 9.66
N LEU A 492 2.90 11.41 9.91
CA LEU A 492 3.02 12.40 10.98
C LEU A 492 2.84 11.79 12.36
N ILE A 493 1.90 10.86 12.52
CA ILE A 493 1.55 10.25 13.82
C ILE A 493 2.60 9.24 14.28
N LEU A 494 3.06 8.37 13.38
CA LEU A 494 3.92 7.22 13.73
C LEU A 494 5.17 7.57 14.55
N PRO A 495 5.89 8.68 14.31
CA PRO A 495 7.07 9.07 15.10
C PRO A 495 6.81 9.32 16.59
N LEU A 496 5.55 9.45 17.02
CA LEU A 496 5.18 9.60 18.42
C LEU A 496 5.27 8.26 19.19
N PHE A 497 4.91 7.14 18.57
CA PHE A 497 4.82 5.84 19.25
C PHE A 497 6.15 5.29 19.79
N PRO A 498 7.29 5.37 19.08
CA PRO A 498 8.58 4.94 19.62
C PRO A 498 9.00 5.67 20.91
N ARG A 499 8.39 6.82 21.21
CA ARG A 499 8.74 7.67 22.36
C ARG A 499 7.87 7.43 23.58
N LEU A 500 6.83 6.60 23.45
CA LEU A 500 5.98 6.22 24.57
C LEU A 500 6.73 5.26 25.50
N SER A 501 6.39 5.23 26.78
CA SER A 501 6.99 4.29 27.73
C SER A 501 6.64 2.83 27.40
N ARG A 502 7.34 1.85 27.99
CA ARG A 502 7.24 0.43 27.61
C ARG A 502 5.82 -0.16 27.68
N VAL A 503 5.05 0.22 28.69
CA VAL A 503 3.67 -0.26 28.89
C VAL A 503 2.73 0.29 27.82
N PRO A 504 2.66 1.63 27.61
CA PRO A 504 2.00 2.22 26.44
C PRO A 504 2.44 1.62 25.11
N GLN A 505 3.74 1.34 24.91
CA GLN A 505 4.22 0.77 23.65
C GLN A 505 3.63 -0.62 23.37
N ALA A 506 3.56 -1.50 24.37
CA ALA A 506 2.94 -2.82 24.22
C ALA A 506 1.44 -2.69 23.89
N LEU A 507 0.73 -1.81 24.60
CA LEU A 507 -0.68 -1.53 24.33
C LEU A 507 -0.90 -0.95 22.93
N SER A 508 -0.03 -0.05 22.47
CA SER A 508 -0.10 0.51 21.12
C SER A 508 0.13 -0.56 20.05
N VAL A 509 1.04 -1.52 20.27
CA VAL A 509 1.28 -2.63 19.33
C VAL A 509 0.05 -3.55 19.27
N VAL A 510 -0.52 -3.90 20.43
CA VAL A 510 -1.75 -4.69 20.50
C VAL A 510 -2.89 -3.96 19.77
N GLY A 511 -3.08 -2.68 20.08
CA GLY A 511 -4.10 -1.85 19.43
C GLY A 511 -3.91 -1.77 17.92
N ALA A 512 -2.68 -1.62 17.44
CA ALA A 512 -2.40 -1.57 16.01
C ALA A 512 -2.61 -2.92 15.31
N VAL A 513 -2.24 -4.04 15.93
CA VAL A 513 -2.55 -5.38 15.41
C VAL A 513 -4.06 -5.59 15.35
N LEU A 514 -4.79 -5.22 16.40
CA LEU A 514 -6.25 -5.29 16.42
C LEU A 514 -6.86 -4.44 15.30
N LEU A 515 -6.35 -3.22 15.09
CA LEU A 515 -6.84 -2.32 14.04
C LEU A 515 -6.55 -2.86 12.64
N VAL A 516 -5.32 -3.34 12.37
CA VAL A 516 -4.98 -4.02 11.11
C VAL A 516 -5.91 -5.21 10.85
N SER A 517 -6.24 -5.96 11.90
CA SER A 517 -7.12 -7.12 11.81
C SER A 517 -8.57 -6.75 11.55
N ALA A 518 -9.06 -5.69 12.21
CA ALA A 518 -10.40 -5.16 11.95
C ALA A 518 -10.51 -4.64 10.52
N PHE A 519 -9.49 -3.93 10.04
CA PHE A 519 -9.42 -3.43 8.67
C PHE A 519 -9.37 -4.57 7.64
N ALA A 520 -8.49 -5.56 7.82
CA ALA A 520 -8.44 -6.73 6.94
C ALA A 520 -9.77 -7.50 6.92
N TYR A 521 -10.43 -7.64 8.08
CA TYR A 521 -11.75 -8.24 8.18
C TYR A 521 -12.79 -7.45 7.37
N LEU A 522 -12.88 -6.13 7.58
CA LEU A 522 -13.86 -5.27 6.91
C LEU A 522 -13.66 -5.27 5.39
N THR A 523 -12.42 -5.19 4.94
CA THR A 523 -12.08 -5.27 3.51
C THR A 523 -12.35 -6.65 2.94
N GLY A 524 -12.24 -7.72 3.75
CA GLY A 524 -12.50 -9.09 3.33
C GLY A 524 -13.98 -9.44 3.25
N THR A 525 -14.83 -8.74 4.00
CA THR A 525 -16.30 -8.94 3.99
C THR A 525 -17.01 -7.64 3.62
N PRO A 526 -16.77 -7.07 2.42
CA PRO A 526 -17.29 -5.76 2.04
C PRO A 526 -18.77 -5.79 1.67
N GLU A 527 -19.38 -6.99 1.63
CA GLU A 527 -20.77 -7.34 1.27
C GLU A 527 -21.50 -8.10 2.42
N GLU A 528 -20.75 -8.92 3.16
CA GLU A 528 -21.36 -9.98 3.99
C GLU A 528 -22.16 -9.43 5.19
N ILE A 529 -22.05 -8.15 5.52
CA ILE A 529 -22.69 -7.58 6.71
C ILE A 529 -24.11 -7.02 6.39
N TYR A 530 -24.59 -7.11 5.14
CA TYR A 530 -25.81 -6.42 4.66
C TYR A 530 -27.13 -7.17 4.58
N ALA A 531 -27.27 -8.37 5.15
CA ALA A 531 -28.63 -8.95 5.29
C ALA A 531 -29.52 -8.25 6.34
N LYS A 532 -29.06 -7.13 6.94
CA LYS A 532 -29.92 -6.28 7.77
C LYS A 532 -30.40 -5.08 6.95
N PRO A 533 -31.73 -4.87 6.82
CA PRO A 533 -32.29 -3.68 6.17
C PRO A 533 -31.69 -2.39 6.76
N GLY A 534 -31.22 -1.48 5.91
CA GLY A 534 -30.73 -0.16 6.31
C GLY A 534 -29.22 -0.02 6.56
N ARG A 535 -28.40 -1.03 6.23
CA ARG A 535 -26.93 -0.91 6.19
C ARG A 535 -26.49 -1.04 4.73
N GLY A 536 -25.76 -0.06 4.19
CA GLY A 536 -25.40 0.00 2.76
C GLY A 536 -24.02 -0.59 2.46
N SER A 537 -23.77 -1.10 1.26
CA SER A 537 -22.50 -1.74 0.86
C SER A 537 -21.27 -0.81 0.98
N LEU A 538 -20.09 -1.39 1.26
CA LEU A 538 -18.80 -0.72 1.13
C LEU A 538 -18.36 -0.65 -0.34
N LEU A 539 -18.90 -1.54 -1.18
CA LEU A 539 -18.75 -1.45 -2.63
C LEU A 539 -19.78 -0.46 -3.19
N ARG A 540 -19.39 0.29 -4.23
CA ARG A 540 -20.33 1.09 -5.05
C ARG A 540 -21.14 0.16 -5.94
N SER A 541 -22.20 0.66 -6.58
CA SER A 541 -22.98 -0.11 -7.57
C SER A 541 -22.22 -0.56 -8.83
N ASP A 542 -20.92 -0.27 -8.91
CA ASP A 542 -20.06 -0.62 -10.04
C ASP A 542 -19.51 -2.06 -9.93
N ILE A 543 -18.86 -2.56 -10.97
CA ILE A 543 -18.31 -3.93 -10.94
C ILE A 543 -16.91 -3.94 -10.31
N TYR A 544 -16.76 -4.77 -9.28
CA TYR A 544 -15.46 -5.03 -8.65
C TYR A 544 -15.04 -6.46 -8.95
N LEU A 545 -13.79 -6.63 -9.38
CA LEU A 545 -13.23 -7.91 -9.78
C LEU A 545 -11.97 -8.25 -9.00
N LEU A 546 -11.54 -9.51 -9.12
CA LEU A 546 -10.16 -9.87 -8.86
C LEU A 546 -9.34 -9.66 -10.13
N TRP A 547 -8.06 -9.36 -9.94
CA TRP A 547 -7.12 -9.29 -11.06
C TRP A 547 -7.04 -10.60 -11.86
N THR A 548 -7.24 -11.73 -11.17
CA THR A 548 -7.27 -13.06 -11.81
C THR A 548 -8.45 -13.21 -12.77
N ASP A 549 -9.56 -12.52 -12.54
CA ASP A 549 -10.72 -12.56 -13.44
C ASP A 549 -10.41 -11.81 -14.73
N LEU A 550 -9.74 -10.65 -14.63
CA LEU A 550 -9.23 -9.90 -15.78
C LEU A 550 -8.23 -10.70 -16.62
N LEU A 551 -7.43 -11.58 -16.00
CA LEU A 551 -6.52 -12.48 -16.72
C LEU A 551 -7.25 -13.66 -17.38
N ARG A 552 -8.32 -14.14 -16.75
CA ARG A 552 -9.08 -15.32 -17.19
C ARG A 552 -9.99 -14.99 -18.36
N VAL A 553 -10.59 -13.81 -18.36
CA VAL A 553 -11.51 -13.34 -19.39
C VAL A 553 -10.90 -12.13 -20.07
N PRO A 554 -9.86 -12.30 -20.91
CA PRO A 554 -9.22 -11.16 -21.54
C PRO A 554 -10.24 -10.39 -22.40
N TYR A 555 -10.32 -9.08 -22.17
CA TYR A 555 -11.17 -8.17 -22.94
C TYR A 555 -10.29 -7.26 -23.79
N GLU A 556 -10.47 -7.27 -25.11
CA GLU A 556 -9.77 -6.37 -26.02
C GLU A 556 -10.44 -4.99 -26.00
N LEU A 557 -9.64 -3.94 -25.80
CA LEU A 557 -10.18 -2.59 -25.76
C LEU A 557 -10.55 -2.12 -27.18
N PRO A 558 -11.63 -1.35 -27.38
CA PRO A 558 -12.02 -0.82 -28.70
C PRO A 558 -11.09 0.31 -29.16
N THR A 559 -10.62 0.30 -30.42
CA THR A 559 -9.55 1.18 -30.98
C THR A 559 -9.85 2.67 -31.02
N GLN A 560 -11.13 3.06 -31.05
CA GLN A 560 -11.55 4.45 -31.07
C GLN A 560 -12.87 4.56 -30.31
N LEU A 561 -12.93 5.53 -29.40
CA LEU A 561 -14.13 5.82 -28.62
C LEU A 561 -14.52 7.27 -28.86
N ASP A 562 -15.65 7.44 -29.53
CA ASP A 562 -16.50 8.61 -29.34
C ASP A 562 -17.40 8.39 -28.10
N ASP A 563 -18.10 9.43 -27.65
CA ASP A 563 -18.94 9.35 -26.44
C ASP A 563 -19.98 8.21 -26.55
N THR A 564 -20.57 8.01 -27.72
CA THR A 564 -21.58 6.97 -27.95
C THR A 564 -21.02 5.56 -27.90
N SER A 565 -19.85 5.34 -28.52
CA SER A 565 -19.16 4.06 -28.53
C SER A 565 -18.50 3.76 -27.19
N PHE A 566 -18.17 4.78 -26.38
CA PHE A 566 -17.69 4.58 -25.01
C PHE A 566 -18.75 3.90 -24.15
N PHE A 567 -19.98 4.44 -24.11
CA PHE A 567 -21.04 3.84 -23.30
C PHE A 567 -21.40 2.43 -23.77
N ALA A 568 -21.46 2.20 -25.09
CA ALA A 568 -21.69 0.86 -25.63
C ALA A 568 -20.57 -0.13 -25.25
N ALA A 569 -19.31 0.30 -25.33
CA ALA A 569 -18.17 -0.52 -24.90
C ALA A 569 -18.16 -0.77 -23.39
N ARG A 570 -18.54 0.23 -22.58
CA ARG A 570 -18.68 0.09 -21.13
C ARG A 570 -19.77 -0.91 -20.77
N ASP A 571 -20.91 -0.84 -21.43
CA ASP A 571 -22.03 -1.75 -21.17
C ASP A 571 -21.68 -3.19 -21.57
N ASP A 572 -21.04 -3.38 -22.73
CA ASP A 572 -20.51 -4.69 -23.17
C ASP A 572 -19.44 -5.24 -22.20
N LEU A 573 -18.54 -4.37 -21.74
CA LEU A 573 -17.56 -4.68 -20.72
C LEU A 573 -18.25 -5.12 -19.42
N PHE A 574 -19.27 -4.38 -18.98
CA PHE A 574 -19.99 -4.69 -17.75
C PHE A 574 -20.74 -6.01 -17.86
N ASP A 575 -21.40 -6.27 -18.98
CA ASP A 575 -22.09 -7.54 -19.22
C ASP A 575 -21.12 -8.72 -19.26
N THR A 576 -19.93 -8.53 -19.84
CA THR A 576 -18.86 -9.54 -19.88
C THR A 576 -18.42 -9.97 -18.48
N TYR A 577 -18.27 -9.01 -17.57
CA TYR A 577 -17.69 -9.25 -16.25
C TYR A 577 -18.72 -9.35 -15.11
N ARG A 578 -20.00 -9.06 -15.34
CA ARG A 578 -21.08 -9.20 -14.34
C ARG A 578 -21.09 -10.57 -13.63
N PRO A 579 -20.80 -11.71 -14.27
CA PRO A 579 -20.74 -13.01 -13.58
C PRO A 579 -19.61 -13.14 -12.55
N TYR A 580 -18.61 -12.25 -12.59
CA TYR A 580 -17.43 -12.25 -11.72
C TYR A 580 -17.47 -11.11 -10.69
N ASP A 581 -18.56 -10.35 -10.65
CA ASP A 581 -18.70 -9.22 -9.74
C ASP A 581 -18.67 -9.67 -8.27
N LEU A 582 -17.77 -9.06 -7.49
CA LEU A 582 -17.54 -9.36 -6.09
C LEU A 582 -18.73 -8.99 -5.19
N HIS A 583 -19.71 -8.24 -5.69
CA HIS A 583 -20.99 -8.06 -5.00
C HIS A 583 -21.72 -9.38 -4.70
N GLY A 584 -21.50 -10.42 -5.51
CA GLY A 584 -22.18 -11.70 -5.35
C GLY A 584 -21.39 -12.77 -4.58
N ILE A 585 -20.13 -12.50 -4.19
CA ILE A 585 -19.19 -13.58 -3.88
C ILE A 585 -18.21 -13.25 -2.73
N ASP A 586 -17.91 -14.26 -1.90
CA ASP A 586 -17.06 -14.13 -0.70
C ASP A 586 -15.54 -14.10 -0.99
N TYR A 587 -15.09 -14.08 -2.26
CA TYR A 587 -13.67 -14.20 -2.62
C TYR A 587 -12.78 -13.09 -2.04
N GLY A 588 -13.33 -11.91 -1.77
CA GLY A 588 -12.60 -10.81 -1.13
C GLY A 588 -11.98 -11.20 0.22
N PHE A 589 -12.60 -12.13 0.94
CA PHE A 589 -12.13 -12.58 2.25
C PHE A 589 -10.79 -13.29 2.17
N ASP A 590 -10.58 -14.10 1.13
CA ASP A 590 -9.38 -14.93 0.98
C ASP A 590 -8.13 -14.11 0.71
N TYR A 591 -8.25 -13.09 -0.14
CA TYR A 591 -7.14 -12.18 -0.44
C TYR A 591 -6.73 -11.39 0.81
N GLN A 592 -7.70 -10.97 1.61
CA GLN A 592 -7.44 -10.23 2.84
C GLN A 592 -6.87 -11.15 3.92
N LEU A 593 -7.37 -12.38 4.05
CA LEU A 593 -6.82 -13.39 4.95
C LEU A 593 -5.36 -13.73 4.58
N ALA A 594 -5.07 -13.95 3.29
CA ALA A 594 -3.72 -14.24 2.83
C ALA A 594 -2.75 -13.06 3.07
N SER A 595 -3.19 -11.84 2.78
CA SER A 595 -2.41 -10.62 3.05
C SER A 595 -2.11 -10.49 4.54
N TRP A 596 -3.09 -10.83 5.37
CA TRP A 596 -3.00 -10.72 6.81
C TRP A 596 -2.12 -11.82 7.43
N LEU A 597 -2.12 -13.03 6.87
CA LEU A 597 -1.12 -14.06 7.18
C LEU A 597 0.31 -13.62 6.84
N ALA A 598 0.50 -12.93 5.71
CA ALA A 598 1.80 -12.37 5.35
C ALA A 598 2.26 -11.28 6.33
N PHE A 599 1.33 -10.47 6.85
CA PHE A 599 1.58 -9.52 7.93
C PHE A 599 2.02 -10.22 9.23
N ILE A 600 1.29 -11.24 9.68
CA ILE A 600 1.67 -12.03 10.85
C ILE A 600 3.06 -12.64 10.71
N ALA A 601 3.36 -13.24 9.56
CA ALA A 601 4.60 -13.96 9.35
C ALA A 601 5.84 -13.07 9.51
N ALA A 602 5.76 -11.79 9.12
CA ALA A 602 6.85 -10.82 9.26
C ALA A 602 6.92 -10.14 10.64
N LEU A 603 5.84 -10.18 11.43
CA LEU A 603 5.75 -9.46 12.70
C LEU A 603 6.87 -9.81 13.70
N PRO A 604 7.27 -11.08 13.89
CA PRO A 604 8.44 -11.44 14.72
C PRO A 604 9.74 -10.78 14.25
N PHE A 605 9.96 -10.71 12.94
CA PHE A 605 11.22 -10.23 12.35
C PHE A 605 11.41 -8.73 12.53
N VAL A 606 10.31 -7.97 12.61
CA VAL A 606 10.33 -6.52 12.85
C VAL A 606 10.22 -6.16 14.34
N ALA A 607 9.64 -7.05 15.16
CA ALA A 607 9.49 -6.86 16.61
C ALA A 607 10.79 -7.11 17.40
N ILE A 608 11.73 -7.92 16.88
CA ILE A 608 13.01 -8.19 17.56
C ILE A 608 13.94 -6.97 17.42
N PRO A 609 14.21 -6.23 18.51
CA PRO A 609 15.16 -5.13 18.49
C PRO A 609 16.53 -5.66 18.11
N TYR A 610 17.23 -4.95 17.21
CA TYR A 610 18.62 -5.29 16.91
C TYR A 610 19.46 -4.95 18.14
N PRO A 611 20.37 -5.81 18.62
CA PRO A 611 21.33 -5.39 19.62
C PRO A 611 22.13 -4.21 19.06
N ALA A 612 21.98 -3.05 19.69
CA ALA A 612 22.57 -1.77 19.25
C ALA A 612 24.11 -1.78 19.19
N HIS A 613 24.74 -2.88 19.61
CA HIS A 613 26.19 -3.01 19.72
C HIS A 613 26.95 -3.11 18.39
N ALA A 614 26.30 -3.25 17.23
CA ALA A 614 27.01 -3.34 15.94
C ALA A 614 27.01 -2.06 15.09
N THR A 615 26.17 -1.06 15.37
CA THR A 615 26.02 0.13 14.50
C THR A 615 26.44 1.45 15.12
N HIS A 616 26.88 1.48 16.39
CA HIS A 616 27.38 2.70 17.04
C HIS A 616 28.70 3.27 16.44
N ARG A 617 29.27 2.68 15.38
CA ARG A 617 30.44 3.22 14.68
C ARG A 617 30.14 4.11 13.46
N ARG A 618 28.88 4.38 13.10
CA ARG A 618 28.57 5.41 12.07
C ARG A 618 27.46 6.36 12.51
N GLY A 619 27.86 7.41 13.23
CA GLY A 619 27.33 8.75 13.04
C GLY A 619 25.85 8.98 13.33
N THR A 620 25.22 8.23 14.25
CA THR A 620 24.03 8.78 14.92
C THR A 620 24.49 9.98 15.73
N VAL A 621 24.32 11.17 15.16
CA VAL A 621 24.35 12.43 15.88
C VAL A 621 23.32 12.26 16.99
N ALA A 622 23.80 12.01 18.21
CA ALA A 622 22.96 12.15 19.39
C ALA A 622 22.34 13.55 19.29
N PRO A 623 21.04 13.72 19.53
CA PRO A 623 20.49 15.06 19.65
C PRO A 623 21.38 15.80 20.63
N LEU A 624 21.99 16.91 20.19
CA LEU A 624 22.83 17.76 21.02
C LEU A 624 22.06 17.97 22.32
N THR A 625 22.55 17.37 23.40
CA THR A 625 21.99 17.63 24.72
C THR A 625 22.08 19.14 24.94
N SER A 626 21.13 19.70 25.68
CA SER A 626 21.06 21.13 25.99
C SER A 626 22.41 21.72 26.41
N ASP A 627 23.25 20.91 27.06
CA ASP A 627 24.56 21.28 27.57
C ASP A 627 25.59 21.53 26.43
N MET A 628 25.49 20.79 25.34
CA MET A 628 26.37 20.91 24.19
C MET A 628 25.95 22.07 23.27
N ALA A 629 24.65 22.38 23.22
CA ALA A 629 24.12 23.59 22.58
C ALA A 629 24.41 24.87 23.39
N ALA A 630 24.56 24.78 24.73
CA ALA A 630 25.03 25.87 25.56
C ALA A 630 26.54 26.13 25.39
N ALA A 631 27.34 25.07 25.30
CA ALA A 631 28.79 25.18 25.05
C ALA A 631 29.13 25.81 23.69
N LEU A 632 28.30 25.57 22.66
CA LEU A 632 28.49 26.16 21.33
C LEU A 632 27.96 27.61 21.19
N ARG A 633 27.22 28.13 22.19
CA ARG A 633 26.83 29.54 22.26
C ARG A 633 27.78 30.38 23.12
N GLY A 634 28.76 29.74 23.76
CA GLY A 634 29.71 30.39 24.67
C GLY A 634 31.07 30.77 24.06
N ASN A 635 31.23 30.70 22.73
CA ASN A 635 32.44 31.13 22.02
C ASN A 635 32.10 32.06 20.86
#